data_AF-A0A524QCD7-F1
#
_entry.id   AF-A0A524QCD7-F1
#
_cell.length_a   1.000
_cell.length_b   1.000
_cell.length_c   1.000
_cell.angle_alpha   90.00
_cell.angle_beta   90.00
_cell.angle_gamma   90.00
#
_symmetry.space_group_name_H-M   'P 1'
#
loop_
_entity.id
_entity.type
_entity.pdbx_description
1 polymer ?
#
loop_
_entity_poly.entity_id
_entity_poly.type
_entity_poly.pdbx_seq_one_letter_code
_entity_poly.pdbx_strand_id
1 'polypeptide(L)'
;MGGIIVIFFVVFPWYTWLTWKNDENVSARFIFMVIGALAVMIPSALLNMNLRRDYDRGYFEHQQEQHAMYKYLLNNNRSFMSNCSDSAASPVLLQISLKTNELLDVINGIEAAMIAESEGEPGNPATISQQIVQTANGPEIQFGLLKRPFDPTPVRDFLLPGCNARTGLDDALKGYTDYLAGLSPEGDLRRYSGLTDPSLLLQDYVADGRMISLMSGLHSLELLKNSILTVESRAFSAVAVHQ
;
A
#
# COMPACT_ATOMS: atom_id res chain seq x y z
N MET A 1 -8.69 1.22 -24.21
CA MET A 1 -10.08 0.73 -24.30
C MET A 1 -11.05 1.73 -24.95
N GLY A 2 -10.94 3.05 -24.73
CA GLY A 2 -11.86 4.04 -25.32
C GLY A 2 -11.98 3.98 -26.85
N GLY A 3 -10.88 3.81 -27.59
CA GLY A 3 -10.92 3.75 -29.06
C GLY A 3 -11.68 2.54 -29.63
N ILE A 4 -11.53 1.36 -29.03
CA ILE A 4 -12.22 0.13 -29.48
C ILE A 4 -13.72 0.23 -29.17
N ILE A 5 -14.07 0.77 -28.00
CA ILE A 5 -15.48 0.97 -27.62
C ILE A 5 -16.15 1.97 -28.57
N VAL A 6 -15.50 3.08 -28.91
CA VAL A 6 -16.02 4.07 -29.87
C VAL A 6 -16.20 3.44 -31.25
N ILE A 7 -15.24 2.64 -31.73
CA ILE A 7 -15.36 2.00 -33.05
C ILE A 7 -16.54 1.02 -33.09
N PHE A 8 -16.72 0.17 -32.06
CA PHE A 8 -17.73 -0.89 -32.11
C PHE A 8 -19.13 -0.48 -31.63
N PHE A 9 -19.25 0.50 -30.75
CA PHE A 9 -20.55 0.94 -30.21
C PHE A 9 -21.04 2.27 -30.80
N VAL A 10 -20.16 3.04 -31.45
CA VAL A 10 -20.54 4.31 -32.10
C VAL A 10 -20.36 4.20 -33.61
N VAL A 11 -19.15 3.93 -34.09
CA VAL A 11 -18.85 3.94 -35.53
C VAL A 11 -19.54 2.78 -36.26
N PHE A 12 -19.54 1.58 -35.69
CA PHE A 12 -20.12 0.39 -36.31
C PHE A 12 -21.65 0.46 -36.42
N PRO A 13 -22.42 0.82 -35.36
CA PRO A 13 -23.86 1.02 -35.48
C PRO A 13 -24.21 2.20 -36.39
N TRP A 14 -23.42 3.27 -36.36
CA TRP A 14 -23.60 4.42 -37.25
C TRP A 14 -23.39 4.07 -38.72
N TYR A 15 -22.32 3.33 -39.03
CA TYR A 15 -22.04 2.82 -40.36
C TYR A 15 -23.12 1.85 -40.85
N THR A 16 -23.58 0.98 -39.96
CA THR A 16 -24.68 0.05 -40.23
C THR A 16 -25.97 0.82 -40.54
N TRP A 17 -26.31 1.82 -39.73
CA TRP A 17 -27.47 2.67 -39.94
C TRP A 17 -27.39 3.45 -41.24
N LEU A 18 -26.24 4.03 -41.61
CA LEU A 18 -26.10 4.76 -42.87
C LEU A 18 -26.19 3.87 -44.11
N THR A 19 -25.64 2.67 -44.04
CA THR A 19 -25.45 1.82 -45.22
C THR A 19 -26.62 0.85 -45.45
N TRP A 20 -27.34 0.47 -44.40
CA TRP A 20 -28.33 -0.63 -44.42
C TRP A 20 -29.76 -0.20 -44.09
N LYS A 21 -30.03 1.10 -43.89
CA LYS A 21 -31.36 1.63 -43.49
C LYS A 21 -32.52 1.20 -44.39
N ASN A 22 -32.24 0.95 -45.67
CA ASN A 22 -33.24 0.73 -46.72
C ASN A 22 -33.19 -0.70 -47.31
N ASP A 23 -32.37 -1.60 -46.76
CA ASP A 23 -32.29 -2.98 -47.23
C ASP A 23 -33.34 -3.86 -46.53
N GLU A 24 -34.20 -4.55 -47.29
CA GLU A 24 -35.23 -5.45 -46.74
C GLU A 24 -34.64 -6.74 -46.14
N ASN A 25 -33.42 -7.11 -46.51
CA ASN A 25 -32.77 -8.37 -46.11
C ASN A 25 -31.40 -8.13 -45.48
N VAL A 26 -31.08 -8.93 -44.46
CA VAL A 26 -29.75 -8.94 -43.84
C VAL A 26 -28.76 -9.61 -44.80
N SER A 27 -27.76 -8.89 -45.30
CA SER A 27 -26.76 -9.53 -46.17
C SER A 27 -25.80 -10.44 -45.39
N ALA A 28 -25.27 -11.43 -46.10
CA ALA A 28 -24.15 -12.24 -45.62
C ALA A 28 -22.92 -11.38 -45.24
N ARG A 29 -22.67 -10.27 -45.94
CA ARG A 29 -21.52 -9.38 -45.66
C ARG A 29 -21.64 -8.73 -44.27
N PHE A 30 -22.84 -8.34 -43.88
CA PHE A 30 -23.11 -7.80 -42.55
C PHE A 30 -22.86 -8.87 -41.47
N ILE A 31 -23.36 -10.09 -41.68
CA ILE A 31 -23.16 -11.21 -40.76
C ILE A 31 -21.66 -11.51 -40.58
N PHE A 32 -20.88 -11.60 -41.66
CA PHE A 32 -19.42 -11.80 -41.58
C PHE A 32 -18.70 -10.67 -40.84
N MET A 33 -19.15 -9.42 -41.04
CA MET A 33 -18.57 -8.26 -40.36
C MET A 33 -18.84 -8.30 -38.85
N VAL A 34 -20.06 -8.66 -38.43
CA VAL A 34 -20.42 -8.83 -37.02
C VAL A 34 -19.67 -9.99 -36.38
N ILE A 35 -19.56 -11.13 -37.07
CA ILE A 35 -18.81 -12.29 -36.57
C ILE A 35 -17.33 -11.93 -36.40
N GLY A 36 -16.71 -11.27 -37.39
CA GLY A 36 -15.32 -10.81 -37.30
C GLY A 36 -15.10 -9.80 -36.16
N ALA A 37 -16.04 -8.88 -35.96
CA ALA A 37 -16.04 -7.94 -34.85
C ALA A 37 -16.06 -8.64 -33.48
N LEU A 38 -16.99 -9.59 -33.29
CA LEU A 38 -17.10 -10.37 -32.06
C LEU A 38 -15.87 -11.25 -31.82
N ALA A 39 -15.31 -11.83 -32.88
CA ALA A 39 -14.10 -12.66 -32.80
C ALA A 39 -12.87 -11.88 -32.31
N VAL A 40 -12.81 -10.56 -32.51
CA VAL A 40 -11.74 -9.71 -31.99
C VAL A 40 -12.09 -9.14 -30.61
N MET A 41 -13.33 -8.70 -30.41
CA MET A 41 -13.74 -8.03 -29.17
C MET A 41 -13.73 -8.98 -27.97
N ILE A 42 -14.28 -10.19 -28.11
CA ILE A 42 -14.43 -11.12 -26.99
C ILE A 42 -13.06 -11.52 -26.42
N PRO A 43 -12.07 -11.99 -27.21
CA PRO A 43 -10.75 -12.30 -26.67
C PRO A 43 -10.04 -11.07 -26.09
N SER A 44 -10.19 -9.90 -26.71
CA SER A 44 -9.57 -8.67 -26.21
C SER A 44 -10.11 -8.24 -24.85
N ALA A 45 -11.44 -8.35 -24.66
CA ALA A 45 -12.09 -8.08 -23.39
C ALA A 45 -11.65 -9.10 -22.32
N LEU A 46 -11.64 -10.39 -22.66
CA LEU A 46 -11.20 -11.46 -21.77
C LEU A 46 -9.73 -11.31 -21.35
N LEU A 47 -8.84 -10.98 -22.30
CA LEU A 47 -7.44 -10.70 -22.00
C LEU A 47 -7.30 -9.52 -21.04
N ASN A 48 -8.01 -8.42 -21.28
CA ASN A 48 -7.93 -7.26 -20.39
C ASN A 48 -8.50 -7.55 -19.00
N MET A 49 -9.59 -8.33 -18.90
CA MET A 49 -10.14 -8.76 -17.62
C MET A 49 -9.18 -9.68 -16.87
N ASN A 50 -8.54 -10.63 -17.54
CA ASN A 50 -7.54 -11.49 -16.95
C ASN A 50 -6.31 -10.69 -16.48
N LEU A 51 -5.79 -9.80 -17.32
CA LEU A 51 -4.68 -8.93 -16.95
C LEU A 51 -5.00 -8.08 -15.71
N ARG A 52 -6.20 -7.52 -15.63
CA ARG A 52 -6.65 -6.78 -14.46
C ARG A 52 -6.75 -7.68 -13.23
N ARG A 53 -7.36 -8.86 -13.36
CA ARG A 53 -7.52 -9.80 -12.24
C ARG A 53 -6.17 -10.29 -11.71
N ASP A 54 -5.24 -10.61 -12.60
CA ASP A 54 -3.91 -11.09 -12.24
C ASP A 54 -3.08 -9.97 -11.60
N TYR A 55 -3.23 -8.73 -12.10
CA TYR A 55 -2.64 -7.54 -11.48
C TYR A 55 -3.18 -7.31 -10.07
N ASP A 56 -4.51 -7.26 -9.90
CA ASP A 56 -5.15 -7.06 -8.59
C ASP A 56 -4.71 -8.15 -7.60
N ARG A 57 -4.71 -9.42 -8.04
CA ARG A 57 -4.24 -10.56 -7.23
C ARG A 57 -2.78 -10.40 -6.79
N GLY A 58 -1.89 -9.98 -7.68
CA GLY A 58 -0.48 -9.75 -7.37
C GLY A 58 -0.27 -8.71 -6.26
N TYR A 59 -1.09 -7.64 -6.22
CA TYR A 59 -1.03 -6.65 -5.13
C TYR A 59 -1.36 -7.27 -3.77
N PHE A 60 -2.41 -8.10 -3.70
CA PHE A 60 -2.80 -8.74 -2.45
C PHE A 60 -1.76 -9.74 -1.95
N GLU A 61 -1.20 -10.56 -2.84
CA GLU A 61 -0.15 -11.52 -2.50
C GLU A 61 1.10 -10.79 -1.97
N HIS A 62 1.57 -9.76 -2.68
CA HIS A 62 2.75 -9.02 -2.25
C HIS A 62 2.55 -8.29 -0.91
N GLN A 63 1.35 -7.76 -0.67
CA GLN A 63 1.03 -7.11 0.59
C GLN A 63 1.01 -8.10 1.77
N GLN A 64 0.50 -9.31 1.54
CA GLN A 64 0.55 -10.38 2.54
C GLN A 64 1.99 -10.82 2.84
N GLU A 65 2.86 -10.87 1.83
CA GLU A 65 4.28 -11.16 2.00
C GLU A 65 4.99 -10.09 2.85
N GLN A 66 4.73 -8.80 2.58
CA GLN A 66 5.26 -7.71 3.41
C GLN A 66 4.78 -7.80 4.85
N HIS A 67 3.51 -8.16 5.06
CA HIS A 67 2.96 -8.36 6.40
C HIS A 67 3.52 -9.59 7.12
N ALA A 68 3.84 -10.66 6.37
CA ALA A 68 4.53 -11.82 6.92
C ALA A 68 5.96 -11.45 7.37
N MET A 69 6.67 -10.62 6.58
CA MET A 69 7.98 -10.09 6.95
C MET A 69 7.91 -9.22 8.21
N TYR A 70 6.88 -8.36 8.33
CA TYR A 70 6.63 -7.57 9.53
C TYR A 70 6.52 -8.46 10.78
N LYS A 71 5.65 -9.50 10.71
CA LYS A 71 5.46 -10.46 11.80
C LYS A 71 6.76 -11.17 12.17
N TYR A 72 7.55 -11.58 11.17
CA TYR A 72 8.84 -12.22 11.38
C TYR A 72 9.82 -11.30 12.12
N LEU A 73 10.00 -10.06 11.63
CA LEU A 73 10.93 -9.09 12.23
C LEU A 73 10.53 -8.73 13.66
N LEU A 74 9.23 -8.49 13.90
CA LEU A 74 8.72 -8.17 15.23
C LEU A 74 9.00 -9.30 16.22
N ASN A 75 8.71 -10.55 15.83
CA ASN A 75 8.96 -11.71 16.68
C ASN A 75 10.46 -11.96 16.90
N ASN A 76 11.29 -11.72 15.89
CA ASN A 76 12.73 -11.82 16.00
C ASN A 76 13.29 -10.80 17.01
N ASN A 77 12.84 -9.54 16.92
CA ASN A 77 13.27 -8.48 17.84
C ASN A 77 12.80 -8.76 19.29
N ARG A 78 11.55 -9.23 19.47
CA ARG A 78 11.04 -9.67 20.78
C ARG A 78 11.86 -10.83 21.36
N SER A 79 12.23 -11.80 20.52
CA SER A 79 13.04 -12.95 20.94
C SER A 79 14.45 -12.52 21.33
N PHE A 80 15.06 -11.59 20.59
CA PHE A 80 16.35 -11.00 20.92
C PHE A 80 16.31 -10.33 22.31
N MET A 81 15.30 -9.50 22.55
CA MET A 81 15.11 -8.86 23.86
C MET A 81 14.94 -9.86 24.99
N SER A 82 14.15 -10.91 24.79
CA SER A 82 13.96 -11.97 25.78
C SER A 82 15.28 -12.66 26.15
N ASN A 83 16.15 -12.88 25.16
CA ASN A 83 17.47 -13.48 25.37
C ASN A 83 18.47 -12.54 26.05
N CYS A 84 18.25 -11.23 25.95
CA CYS A 84 19.07 -10.20 26.59
C CYS A 84 18.46 -9.66 27.89
N SER A 85 17.46 -10.34 28.46
CA SER A 85 16.71 -9.88 29.64
C SER A 85 17.60 -9.63 30.86
N ASP A 86 18.63 -10.45 31.07
CA ASP A 86 19.60 -10.34 32.18
C ASP A 86 20.83 -9.48 31.86
N SER A 87 20.91 -8.88 30.68
CA SER A 87 22.04 -8.03 30.28
C SER A 87 21.94 -6.62 30.85
N ALA A 88 23.09 -5.98 31.11
CA ALA A 88 23.16 -4.56 31.45
C ALA A 88 22.60 -3.64 30.33
N ALA A 89 22.50 -4.14 29.10
CA ALA A 89 21.88 -3.46 27.96
C ALA A 89 20.34 -3.50 28.00
N SER A 90 19.73 -4.37 28.80
CA SER A 90 18.27 -4.61 28.84
C SER A 90 17.41 -3.34 28.95
N PRO A 91 17.73 -2.36 29.83
CA PRO A 91 16.96 -1.12 29.93
C PRO A 91 16.99 -0.28 28.64
N VAL A 92 18.12 -0.26 27.93
CA VAL A 92 18.30 0.49 26.67
C VAL A 92 17.54 -0.19 25.54
N LEU A 93 17.62 -1.52 25.45
CA LEU A 93 16.86 -2.32 24.48
C LEU A 93 15.34 -2.12 24.66
N LEU A 94 14.87 -2.07 25.89
CA LEU A 94 13.46 -1.83 26.20
C LEU A 94 13.01 -0.42 25.77
N GLN A 95 13.84 0.60 25.98
CA GLN A 95 13.50 1.95 25.51
C GLN A 95 13.48 2.07 23.99
N ILE A 96 14.44 1.45 23.28
CA ILE A 96 14.41 1.38 21.82
C ILE A 96 13.09 0.75 21.38
N SER A 97 12.70 -0.39 21.96
CA SER A 97 11.46 -1.06 21.59
C SER A 97 10.20 -0.25 21.89
N LEU A 98 10.17 0.47 23.02
CA LEU A 98 9.07 1.40 23.30
C LEU A 98 8.96 2.49 22.23
N LYS A 99 10.09 3.11 21.83
CA LYS A 99 10.10 4.13 20.77
C LYS A 99 9.72 3.57 19.40
N THR A 100 10.14 2.34 19.09
CA THR A 100 9.70 1.62 17.89
C THR A 100 8.19 1.42 17.90
N ASN A 101 7.62 0.94 19.01
CA ASN A 101 6.18 0.70 19.12
C ASN A 101 5.36 2.00 19.04
N GLU A 102 5.80 3.08 19.69
CA GLU A 102 5.18 4.41 19.56
C GLU A 102 5.09 4.84 18.09
N LEU A 103 6.16 4.64 17.30
CA LEU A 103 6.18 4.97 15.88
C LEU A 103 5.28 4.05 15.04
N LEU A 104 5.28 2.74 15.34
CA LEU A 104 4.40 1.78 14.67
C LEU A 104 2.92 2.08 14.93
N ASP A 105 2.57 2.56 16.14
CA ASP A 105 1.20 2.96 16.48
C ASP A 105 0.73 4.18 15.69
N VAL A 106 1.62 5.14 15.42
CA VAL A 106 1.33 6.27 14.51
C VAL A 106 0.99 5.75 13.11
N ILE A 107 1.81 4.83 12.57
CA ILE A 107 1.58 4.25 11.24
C ILE A 107 0.26 3.45 11.21
N ASN A 108 0.01 2.60 12.21
CA ASN A 108 -1.24 1.84 12.33
C ASN A 108 -2.47 2.76 12.39
N GLY A 109 -2.36 3.90 13.10
CA GLY A 109 -3.40 4.92 13.15
C GLY A 109 -3.69 5.55 11.79
N ILE A 110 -2.63 5.85 11.01
CA ILE A 110 -2.76 6.38 9.64
C ILE A 110 -3.42 5.35 8.73
N GLU A 111 -3.00 4.09 8.75
CA GLU A 111 -3.60 3.02 7.95
C GLU A 111 -5.09 2.84 8.26
N ALA A 112 -5.45 2.83 9.55
CA ALA A 112 -6.84 2.77 9.96
C ALA A 112 -7.63 3.97 9.42
N ALA A 113 -7.12 5.19 9.57
CA ALA A 113 -7.79 6.38 9.06
C ALA A 113 -7.97 6.33 7.53
N MET A 114 -6.95 5.87 6.80
CA MET A 114 -7.02 5.71 5.34
C MET A 114 -8.06 4.67 4.91
N ILE A 115 -8.15 3.54 5.61
CA ILE A 115 -9.15 2.50 5.34
C ILE A 115 -10.54 3.03 5.67
N ALA A 116 -10.73 3.73 6.79
CA ALA A 116 -12.01 4.31 7.16
C ALA A 116 -12.50 5.34 6.14
N GLU A 117 -11.62 6.23 5.66
CA GLU A 117 -11.97 7.23 4.64
C GLU A 117 -12.34 6.56 3.31
N SER A 118 -11.59 5.53 2.90
CA SER A 118 -11.88 4.80 1.65
C SER A 118 -13.21 4.06 1.69
N GLU A 119 -13.49 3.38 2.80
CA GLU A 119 -14.69 2.57 2.97
C GLU A 119 -15.94 3.41 3.30
N GLY A 120 -15.74 4.68 3.69
CA GLY A 120 -16.76 5.64 4.02
C GLY A 120 -17.28 6.44 2.82
N GLU A 121 -18.11 7.43 3.14
CA GLU A 121 -18.45 8.50 2.21
C GLU A 121 -17.45 9.65 2.39
N PRO A 122 -17.19 10.48 1.38
CA PRO A 122 -16.24 11.59 1.49
C PRO A 122 -16.52 12.48 2.71
N GLY A 123 -15.56 12.57 3.64
CA GLY A 123 -15.70 13.33 4.88
C GLY A 123 -16.56 12.66 5.98
N ASN A 124 -17.00 11.42 5.78
CA ASN A 124 -17.66 10.60 6.79
C ASN A 124 -17.04 9.18 6.82
N PRO A 125 -15.95 9.00 7.60
CA PRO A 125 -15.22 7.75 7.66
C PRO A 125 -16.08 6.57 8.14
N ALA A 126 -15.90 5.40 7.52
CA ALA A 126 -16.59 4.18 7.92
C ALA A 126 -16.07 3.61 9.25
N THR A 127 -16.94 2.92 9.97
CA THR A 127 -16.53 2.13 11.14
C THR A 127 -15.77 0.89 10.70
N ILE A 128 -14.49 0.80 11.09
CA ILE A 128 -13.60 -0.31 10.75
C ILE A 128 -13.78 -1.46 11.75
N SER A 129 -14.81 -2.29 11.58
CA SER A 129 -15.09 -3.39 12.51
C SER A 129 -14.59 -4.75 12.04
N GLN A 130 -14.36 -4.93 10.72
CA GLN A 130 -14.00 -6.23 10.14
C GLN A 130 -12.73 -6.18 9.27
N GLN A 131 -12.39 -4.99 8.76
CA GLN A 131 -11.24 -4.78 7.88
C GLN A 131 -9.91 -4.72 8.64
N ILE A 132 -9.94 -4.47 9.95
CA ILE A 132 -8.77 -4.52 10.83
C ILE A 132 -9.10 -5.42 12.01
N VAL A 133 -8.30 -6.46 12.22
CA VAL A 133 -8.45 -7.42 13.30
C VAL A 133 -7.28 -7.24 14.27
N GLN A 134 -7.57 -7.19 15.57
CA GLN A 134 -6.53 -7.15 16.58
C GLN A 134 -5.92 -8.54 16.77
N THR A 135 -4.60 -8.63 16.65
CA THR A 135 -3.83 -9.87 16.83
C THR A 135 -2.77 -9.70 17.92
N ALA A 136 -2.08 -10.79 18.30
CA ALA A 136 -0.95 -10.73 19.23
C ALA A 136 0.24 -9.87 18.73
N ASN A 137 0.29 -9.59 17.43
CA ASN A 137 1.33 -8.78 16.80
C ASN A 137 0.86 -7.36 16.47
N GLY A 138 -0.34 -6.97 16.91
CA GLY A 138 -0.96 -5.68 16.60
C GLY A 138 -2.13 -5.79 15.62
N PRO A 139 -2.65 -4.64 15.15
CA PRO A 139 -3.72 -4.59 14.18
C PRO A 139 -3.28 -5.16 12.82
N GLU A 140 -4.06 -6.09 12.27
CA GLU A 140 -3.83 -6.71 10.96
C GLU A 140 -4.96 -6.35 9.99
N ILE A 141 -4.58 -5.82 8.84
CA ILE A 141 -5.51 -5.43 7.78
C ILE A 141 -5.95 -6.66 6.99
N GLN A 142 -7.26 -6.87 6.92
CA GLN A 142 -7.88 -7.90 6.12
C GLN A 142 -8.09 -7.38 4.69
N PHE A 143 -7.04 -7.39 3.86
CA PHE A 143 -7.08 -6.80 2.52
C PHE A 143 -8.19 -7.37 1.63
N GLY A 144 -8.55 -8.65 1.79
CA GLY A 144 -9.64 -9.30 1.05
C GLY A 144 -11.06 -8.82 1.43
N LEU A 145 -11.20 -8.06 2.52
CA LEU A 145 -12.47 -7.48 2.97
C LEU A 145 -12.64 -6.00 2.61
N LEU A 146 -11.63 -5.39 1.99
CA LEU A 146 -11.70 -4.01 1.49
C LEU A 146 -12.63 -3.95 0.28
N LYS A 147 -13.64 -3.07 0.34
CA LYS A 147 -14.56 -2.83 -0.77
C LYS A 147 -13.95 -1.86 -1.79
N ARG A 148 -13.13 -0.92 -1.32
CA ARG A 148 -12.52 0.15 -2.14
C ARG A 148 -10.98 0.16 -2.03
N PRO A 149 -10.28 -0.95 -2.34
CA PRO A 149 -8.83 -1.04 -2.20
C PRO A 149 -8.07 -0.12 -3.17
N PHE A 150 -8.70 0.30 -4.27
CA PHE A 150 -8.07 1.14 -5.29
C PHE A 150 -8.54 2.60 -5.28
N ASP A 151 -9.18 3.06 -4.19
CA ASP A 151 -9.55 4.46 -4.03
C ASP A 151 -8.31 5.35 -3.90
N PRO A 152 -8.17 6.41 -4.70
CA PRO A 152 -7.03 7.31 -4.59
C PRO A 152 -7.12 8.35 -3.47
N THR A 153 -8.32 8.61 -2.96
CA THR A 153 -8.62 9.69 -2.01
C THR A 153 -7.79 9.60 -0.73
N PRO A 154 -7.66 8.43 -0.08
CA PRO A 154 -6.96 8.32 1.21
C PRO A 154 -5.47 8.66 1.12
N VAL A 155 -4.78 8.28 0.04
CA VAL A 155 -3.34 8.59 -0.09
C VAL A 155 -3.12 10.09 -0.20
N ARG A 156 -3.98 10.78 -0.97
CA ARG A 156 -3.93 12.23 -1.10
C ARG A 156 -4.11 12.93 0.25
N ASP A 157 -5.07 12.46 1.04
CA ASP A 157 -5.48 13.16 2.25
C ASP A 157 -4.60 12.84 3.47
N PHE A 158 -3.88 11.71 3.46
CA PHE A 158 -3.11 11.23 4.61
C PHE A 158 -1.60 11.04 4.38
N LEU A 159 -1.12 10.85 3.15
CA LEU A 159 0.29 10.50 2.89
C LEU A 159 1.06 11.53 2.06
N LEU A 160 0.39 12.41 1.32
CA LEU A 160 1.09 13.44 0.54
C LEU A 160 1.64 14.56 1.43
N PRO A 161 2.76 15.20 1.03
CA PRO A 161 3.34 16.32 1.76
C PRO A 161 2.31 17.44 2.02
N GLY A 162 2.30 17.96 3.25
CA GLY A 162 1.45 19.07 3.67
C GLY A 162 0.14 18.69 4.34
N CYS A 163 -0.22 17.39 4.41
CA CYS A 163 -1.32 16.94 5.26
C CYS A 163 -0.86 16.68 6.71
N ASN A 164 -1.78 16.84 7.67
CA ASN A 164 -1.47 16.72 9.10
C ASN A 164 -0.93 15.32 9.47
N ALA A 165 -1.48 14.27 8.86
CA ALA A 165 -1.04 12.90 9.10
C ALA A 165 0.40 12.67 8.62
N ARG A 166 0.74 13.18 7.43
CA ARG A 166 2.11 13.15 6.89
C ARG A 166 3.08 13.92 7.78
N THR A 167 2.73 15.14 8.21
CA THR A 167 3.59 15.92 9.12
C THR A 167 3.79 15.21 10.46
N GLY A 168 2.73 14.64 11.04
CA GLY A 168 2.85 13.87 12.29
C GLY A 168 3.73 12.63 12.15
N LEU A 169 3.66 11.94 11.01
CA LEU A 169 4.53 10.81 10.70
C LEU A 169 5.99 11.26 10.55
N ASP A 170 6.25 12.36 9.84
CA ASP A 170 7.59 12.89 9.64
C ASP A 170 8.24 13.33 10.97
N ASP A 171 7.46 13.96 11.85
CA ASP A 171 7.88 14.35 13.20
C ASP A 171 8.20 13.12 14.07
N ALA A 172 7.35 12.08 14.01
CA ALA A 172 7.57 10.83 14.74
C ALA A 172 8.82 10.09 14.25
N LEU A 173 9.02 10.02 12.93
CA LEU A 173 10.22 9.43 12.32
C LEU A 173 11.48 10.19 12.73
N LYS A 174 11.45 11.51 12.64
CA LYS A 174 12.56 12.36 13.07
C LYS A 174 12.89 12.16 14.55
N GLY A 175 11.88 12.14 15.42
CA GLY A 175 12.06 11.89 16.85
C GLY A 175 12.70 10.53 17.14
N TYR A 176 12.31 9.49 16.40
CA TYR A 176 12.91 8.16 16.49
C TYR A 176 14.37 8.16 16.00
N THR A 177 14.66 8.76 14.85
CA THR A 177 16.03 8.85 14.30
C THR A 177 16.94 9.66 15.21
N ASP A 178 16.47 10.79 15.76
CA ASP A 178 17.22 11.64 16.69
C ASP A 178 17.54 10.89 17.99
N TYR A 179 16.60 10.10 18.51
CA TYR A 179 16.81 9.24 19.66
C TYR A 179 17.91 8.19 19.40
N LEU A 180 17.82 7.46 18.29
CA LEU A 180 18.82 6.47 17.92
C LEU A 180 20.21 7.09 17.69
N ALA A 181 20.27 8.28 17.09
CA ALA A 181 21.51 9.02 16.91
C ALA A 181 22.16 9.42 18.25
N GLY A 182 21.34 9.66 19.29
CA GLY A 182 21.82 9.91 20.65
C GLY A 182 22.44 8.68 21.34
N LEU A 183 22.07 7.46 20.93
CA LEU A 183 22.56 6.21 21.54
C LEU A 183 23.92 5.75 21.01
N SER A 184 24.29 6.11 19.77
CA SER A 184 25.57 5.73 19.17
C SER A 184 26.23 6.92 18.45
N PRO A 185 27.12 7.66 19.15
CA PRO A 185 27.84 8.78 18.57
C PRO A 185 28.81 8.38 17.45
N GLU A 186 29.25 7.11 17.42
CA GLU A 186 30.27 6.59 16.49
C GLU A 186 29.74 6.31 15.07
N GLY A 187 28.44 6.50 14.82
CA GLY A 187 27.90 6.64 13.46
C GLY A 187 27.45 5.36 12.76
N ASP A 188 27.49 4.20 13.41
CA ASP A 188 26.97 2.96 12.82
C ASP A 188 25.44 3.01 12.64
N LEU A 189 24.70 3.64 13.56
CA LEU A 189 23.26 3.83 13.43
C LEU A 189 22.88 4.90 12.40
N ARG A 190 23.77 5.87 12.13
CA ARG A 190 23.56 6.89 11.08
C ARG A 190 23.53 6.29 9.67
N ARG A 191 24.17 5.14 9.45
CA ARG A 191 24.14 4.45 8.14
C ARG A 191 22.75 3.93 7.79
N TYR A 192 21.87 3.78 8.77
CA TYR A 192 20.51 3.28 8.59
C TYR A 192 19.45 4.36 8.55
N SER A 193 19.82 5.65 8.63
CA SER A 193 18.87 6.77 8.59
C SER A 193 18.06 6.81 7.28
N GLY A 194 18.65 6.34 6.17
CA GLY A 194 17.95 6.22 4.90
C GLY A 194 16.82 5.18 4.90
N LEU A 195 16.84 4.19 5.80
CA LEU A 195 15.75 3.21 5.93
C LEU A 195 14.51 3.81 6.61
N THR A 196 14.70 4.88 7.40
CA THR A 196 13.62 5.63 8.04
C THR A 196 13.27 6.90 7.29
N ASP A 197 13.90 7.17 6.14
CA ASP A 197 13.66 8.39 5.37
C ASP A 197 12.29 8.30 4.67
N PRO A 198 11.33 9.13 5.07
CA PRO A 198 10.00 9.09 4.50
C PRO A 198 9.95 9.46 3.01
N SER A 199 10.94 10.19 2.48
CA SER A 199 11.01 10.61 1.06
C SER A 199 11.45 9.48 0.12
N LEU A 200 12.15 8.48 0.66
CA LEU A 200 12.60 7.30 -0.11
C LEU A 200 11.51 6.25 -0.25
N LEU A 201 10.57 6.21 0.69
CA LEU A 201 9.53 5.17 0.79
C LEU A 201 8.13 5.69 0.43
N LEU A 202 7.84 6.96 0.72
CA LEU A 202 6.58 7.61 0.34
C LEU A 202 6.83 8.54 -0.84
N GLN A 203 5.86 8.64 -1.74
CA GLN A 203 5.99 9.52 -2.91
C GLN A 203 5.72 10.97 -2.50
N ASP A 204 6.71 11.84 -2.72
CA ASP A 204 6.58 13.28 -2.45
C ASP A 204 5.80 14.03 -3.53
N TYR A 205 5.65 13.43 -4.72
CA TYR A 205 4.97 14.06 -5.84
C TYR A 205 4.16 13.06 -6.67
N VAL A 206 2.90 13.42 -6.89
CA VAL A 206 2.06 12.79 -7.90
C VAL A 206 2.21 13.58 -9.19
N ALA A 207 2.85 13.00 -10.21
CA ALA A 207 2.86 13.59 -11.55
C ALA A 207 1.43 13.80 -12.06
N ASP A 208 1.17 15.01 -12.53
CA ASP A 208 -0.13 15.57 -12.92
C ASP A 208 -1.11 14.50 -13.45
N GLY A 209 -2.08 14.13 -12.62
CA GLY A 209 -3.15 13.16 -12.93
C GLY A 209 -2.95 11.70 -12.50
N ARG A 210 -1.77 11.27 -12.00
CA ARG A 210 -1.56 9.87 -11.56
C ARG A 210 -1.91 9.64 -10.10
N MET A 211 -3.19 9.43 -9.82
CA MET A 211 -3.60 9.18 -8.44
C MET A 211 -3.06 7.85 -7.89
N ILE A 212 -2.45 7.89 -6.69
CA ILE A 212 -1.93 6.70 -6.00
C ILE A 212 -3.09 6.02 -5.26
N SER A 213 -3.25 4.73 -5.48
CA SER A 213 -4.32 3.95 -4.85
C SER A 213 -4.08 3.68 -3.36
N LEU A 214 -5.15 3.51 -2.57
CA LEU A 214 -5.09 3.08 -1.16
C LEU A 214 -4.14 1.88 -0.99
N MET A 215 -4.30 0.84 -1.81
CA MET A 215 -3.46 -0.37 -1.73
C MET A 215 -1.96 -0.05 -1.91
N SER A 216 -1.61 0.87 -2.81
CA SER A 216 -0.23 1.32 -2.98
C SER A 216 0.28 2.13 -1.78
N GLY A 217 -0.58 2.96 -1.17
CA GLY A 217 -0.23 3.68 0.06
C GLY A 217 0.00 2.75 1.24
N LEU A 218 -0.92 1.80 1.47
CA LEU A 218 -0.77 0.75 2.50
C LEU A 218 0.48 -0.10 2.27
N HIS A 219 0.85 -0.35 1.01
CA HIS A 219 2.10 -1.03 0.67
C HIS A 219 3.33 -0.25 1.12
N SER A 220 3.39 1.04 0.80
CA SER A 220 4.51 1.90 1.21
C SER A 220 4.62 2.01 2.74
N LEU A 221 3.49 2.04 3.47
CA LEU A 221 3.50 2.04 4.93
C LEU A 221 3.99 0.71 5.52
N GLU A 222 3.61 -0.43 4.93
CA GLU A 222 4.10 -1.74 5.38
C GLU A 222 5.62 -1.88 5.15
N LEU A 223 6.12 -1.39 4.01
CA LEU A 223 7.56 -1.30 3.75
C LEU A 223 8.27 -0.43 4.79
N LEU A 224 7.67 0.70 5.18
CA LEU A 224 8.21 1.57 6.23
C LEU A 224 8.25 0.84 7.59
N LYS A 225 7.20 0.12 7.98
CA LYS A 225 7.22 -0.71 9.21
C LYS A 225 8.35 -1.75 9.18
N ASN A 226 8.53 -2.43 8.05
CA ASN A 226 9.61 -3.41 7.88
C ASN A 226 10.99 -2.75 8.01
N SER A 227 11.17 -1.57 7.43
CA SER A 227 12.39 -0.79 7.57
C SER A 227 12.64 -0.36 9.02
N ILE A 228 11.62 0.12 9.74
CA ILE A 228 11.71 0.51 11.15
C ILE A 228 12.13 -0.67 12.03
N LEU A 229 11.50 -1.83 11.87
CA LEU A 229 11.85 -3.05 12.63
C LEU A 229 13.26 -3.56 12.28
N THR A 230 13.69 -3.37 11.03
CA THR A 230 15.08 -3.67 10.63
C THR A 230 16.05 -2.75 11.34
N VAL A 231 15.75 -1.45 11.45
CA VAL A 231 16.56 -0.49 12.22
C VAL A 231 16.59 -0.84 13.70
N GLU A 232 15.46 -1.25 14.29
CA GLU A 232 15.42 -1.73 15.68
C GLU A 232 16.36 -2.93 15.88
N SER A 233 16.30 -3.93 14.99
CA SER A 233 17.17 -5.11 15.06
C SER A 233 18.67 -4.76 14.99
N ARG A 234 19.02 -3.76 14.17
CA ARG A 234 20.38 -3.24 14.07
C ARG A 234 20.79 -2.45 15.30
N ALA A 235 19.88 -1.64 15.85
CA ALA A 235 20.10 -0.91 17.10
C ALA A 235 20.36 -1.87 18.26
N PHE A 236 19.58 -2.95 18.37
CA PHE A 236 19.81 -4.00 19.36
C PHE A 236 21.18 -4.64 19.23
N SER A 237 21.58 -4.99 18.00
CA SER A 237 22.89 -5.59 17.73
C SER A 237 24.03 -4.64 18.10
N ALA A 238 23.91 -3.35 17.80
CA ALA A 238 24.92 -2.35 18.14
C ALA A 238 25.07 -2.19 19.66
N VAL A 239 23.95 -2.04 20.38
CA VAL A 239 23.97 -1.89 21.85
C VAL A 239 24.52 -3.15 22.54
N ALA A 240 24.21 -4.34 22.02
CA ALA A 240 24.68 -5.60 22.59
C ALA A 240 26.17 -5.90 22.34
N VAL A 241 26.79 -5.32 21.31
CA VAL A 241 28.22 -5.51 20.96
C VAL A 241 29.13 -4.52 21.67
N HIS A 242 28.63 -3.35 22.08
CA HIS A 242 29.41 -2.29 22.73
C HIS A 242 29.46 -2.38 24.28
N GLN A 243 29.05 -3.51 24.87
CA GLN A 243 29.19 -3.81 26.30
C GLN A 243 29.99 -5.09 26.50
#